data_AF-A0A7C1XZL0-F1
#
_entry.id   AF-A0A7C1XZL0-F1
#
_cell.length_a   1.000
_cell.length_b   1.000
_cell.length_c   1.000
_cell.angle_alpha   90.00
_cell.angle_beta   90.00
_cell.angle_gamma   90.00
#
_symmetry.space_group_name_H-M   'P 1'
#
loop_
_entity.id
_entity.type
_entity.pdbx_description
1 polymer ?
#
loop_
_entity_poly.entity_id
_entity_poly.type
_entity_poly.pdbx_seq_one_letter_code
_entity_poly.pdbx_strand_id
1 'polypeptide(L)'
;MVSSDRLAPGEQGRIRVTVRTDRKKGVIARTVQVRTNDPLNPLVILNLRANVTDPFHGKKLDPKEMFRTPCRKCHVDRGRGRFGADLFRADCIMCHMRGKNAAPLGALRKLPRERLQAAVEKGVPGTVMPGFSWKAGGPLTDSQVRSLITYIKGR
;
A
#
# COMPACT_ATOMS: atom_id res chain seq x y z
N MET A 1 -5.92 24.17 -5.80
CA MET A 1 -6.19 25.49 -5.21
C MET A 1 -7.08 26.26 -6.16
N VAL A 2 -7.98 27.10 -5.64
CA VAL A 2 -8.81 28.00 -6.44
C VAL A 2 -7.93 29.14 -6.95
N SER A 3 -8.19 29.65 -8.15
CA SER A 3 -7.39 30.71 -8.78
C SER A 3 -7.47 32.07 -8.08
N SER A 4 -8.50 32.28 -7.24
CA SER A 4 -8.70 33.45 -6.38
C SER A 4 -9.63 33.05 -5.21
N ASP A 5 -9.48 33.70 -4.05
CA ASP A 5 -10.36 33.55 -2.88
C ASP A 5 -11.53 34.56 -2.87
N ARG A 6 -11.54 35.51 -3.81
CA ARG A 6 -12.64 36.47 -4.06
C ARG A 6 -12.92 36.61 -5.55
N LEU A 7 -14.20 36.69 -5.90
CA LEU A 7 -14.68 36.93 -7.26
C LEU A 7 -15.65 38.12 -7.23
N ALA A 8 -15.47 39.09 -8.12
CA ALA A 8 -16.42 40.17 -8.33
C ALA A 8 -17.73 39.64 -8.96
N PRO A 9 -18.84 40.39 -8.88
CA PRO A 9 -20.07 40.01 -9.56
C PRO A 9 -19.85 39.76 -11.06
N GLY A 10 -20.23 38.58 -11.54
CA GLY A 10 -20.05 38.15 -12.93
C GLY A 10 -18.64 37.63 -13.28
N GLU A 11 -17.68 37.70 -12.35
CA GLU A 11 -16.33 37.20 -12.53
C GLU A 11 -16.28 35.66 -12.45
N GLN A 12 -15.41 35.04 -13.24
CA GLN A 12 -15.23 33.59 -13.27
C GLN A 12 -13.93 33.19 -12.56
N GLY A 13 -14.03 32.21 -11.64
CA GLY A 13 -12.89 31.55 -11.02
C GLY A 13 -12.64 30.16 -11.58
N ARG A 14 -11.40 29.66 -11.46
CA ARG A 14 -11.03 28.27 -11.79
C ARG A 14 -10.64 27.49 -10.55
N ILE A 15 -11.22 26.32 -10.35
CA ILE A 15 -10.84 25.40 -9.28
C ILE A 15 -10.00 24.27 -9.88
N ARG A 16 -8.69 24.27 -9.60
CA ARG A 16 -7.82 23.17 -10.02
C ARG A 16 -7.79 22.07 -8.96
N VAL A 17 -8.18 20.87 -9.37
CA VAL A 17 -8.21 19.66 -8.54
C VAL A 17 -7.23 18.64 -9.10
N THR A 18 -6.42 18.04 -8.23
CA THR A 18 -5.53 16.93 -8.59
C THR A 18 -6.00 15.68 -7.86
N VAL A 19 -6.34 14.64 -8.62
CA VAL A 19 -6.73 13.34 -8.06
C VAL A 19 -5.53 12.40 -8.12
N ARG A 20 -5.10 11.95 -6.95
CA ARG A 20 -4.07 10.92 -6.83
C ARG A 20 -4.67 9.54 -7.08
N THR A 21 -4.27 8.92 -8.18
CA THR A 21 -4.71 7.59 -8.61
C THR A 21 -3.79 6.47 -8.11
N ASP A 22 -2.66 6.81 -7.47
CA ASP A 22 -1.79 5.79 -6.88
C ASP A 22 -2.55 4.95 -5.84
N ARG A 23 -2.36 3.62 -5.92
CA ARG A 23 -3.03 2.63 -5.06
C ARG A 23 -4.55 2.60 -5.21
N LYS A 24 -5.09 3.09 -6.32
CA LYS A 24 -6.51 3.01 -6.68
C LYS A 24 -6.67 2.14 -7.92
N LYS A 25 -7.83 1.50 -8.03
CA LYS A 25 -8.29 0.78 -9.22
C LYS A 25 -9.81 0.80 -9.27
N GLY A 26 -10.39 0.72 -10.47
CA GLY A 26 -11.82 0.77 -10.68
C GLY A 26 -12.41 2.17 -10.45
N VAL A 27 -13.73 2.22 -10.26
CA VAL A 27 -14.45 3.49 -10.10
C VAL A 27 -14.06 4.16 -8.78
N ILE A 28 -13.56 5.38 -8.88
CA ILE A 28 -13.35 6.28 -7.74
C ILE A 28 -14.33 7.44 -7.82
N ALA A 29 -14.84 7.85 -6.66
CA ALA A 29 -15.66 9.05 -6.50
C ALA A 29 -15.02 9.95 -5.44
N ARG A 30 -14.90 11.24 -5.72
CA ARG A 30 -14.43 12.27 -4.79
C ARG A 30 -15.33 13.48 -4.88
N THR A 31 -15.39 14.25 -3.80
CA THR A 31 -16.18 15.48 -3.74
C THR A 31 -15.26 16.66 -3.49
N VAL A 32 -15.60 17.78 -4.11
CA VAL A 32 -15.01 19.09 -3.81
C VAL A 32 -16.15 19.95 -3.29
N GLN A 33 -16.01 20.39 -2.05
CA GLN A 33 -16.96 21.29 -1.42
C GLN A 33 -16.51 22.72 -1.67
N VAL A 34 -17.39 23.51 -2.27
CA VAL A 34 -17.19 24.93 -2.53
C VAL A 34 -18.15 25.69 -1.64
N ARG A 35 -17.60 26.43 -0.67
CA ARG A 35 -18.39 27.33 0.17
C ARG A 35 -18.36 28.72 -0.43
N THR A 36 -19.51 29.36 -0.50
CA THR A 36 -19.69 30.69 -1.08
C THR A 36 -20.47 31.58 -0.11
N ASN A 37 -20.53 32.87 -0.44
CA ASN A 37 -21.41 33.86 0.19
C ASN A 37 -22.71 34.07 -0.59
N ASP A 38 -23.04 33.22 -1.58
CA ASP A 38 -24.35 33.23 -2.25
C ASP A 38 -25.42 32.76 -1.24
N PRO A 39 -26.43 33.60 -0.92
CA PRO A 39 -27.46 33.23 0.04
C PRO A 39 -28.35 32.06 -0.42
N LEU A 40 -28.45 31.82 -1.73
CA LEU A 40 -29.22 30.72 -2.30
C LEU A 40 -28.42 29.42 -2.38
N ASN A 41 -27.12 29.52 -2.70
CA ASN A 41 -26.22 28.36 -2.87
C ASN A 41 -24.94 28.48 -2.02
N PRO A 42 -25.05 28.50 -0.67
CA PRO A 42 -23.90 28.73 0.21
C PRO A 42 -22.89 27.56 0.21
N LEU A 43 -23.32 26.38 -0.24
CA LEU A 43 -22.50 25.19 -0.39
C LEU A 43 -22.82 24.49 -1.71
N VAL A 44 -21.82 24.40 -2.59
CA VAL A 44 -21.88 23.64 -3.84
C VAL A 44 -20.98 22.42 -3.72
N ILE A 45 -21.50 21.23 -4.02
CA ILE A 45 -20.73 19.98 -4.00
C ILE A 45 -20.46 19.52 -5.44
N LEU A 46 -19.19 19.55 -5.84
CA LEU A 46 -18.76 19.05 -7.14
C LEU A 46 -18.37 17.58 -7.01
N ASN A 47 -19.03 16.71 -7.77
CA ASN A 47 -18.77 15.27 -7.78
C ASN A 47 -17.79 14.91 -8.89
N LEU A 48 -16.65 14.34 -8.53
CA LEU A 48 -15.65 13.82 -9.45
C LEU A 48 -15.74 12.31 -9.48
N ARG A 49 -16.06 11.74 -10.64
CA ARG A 49 -16.06 10.28 -10.88
C ARG A 49 -15.04 9.96 -11.97
N ALA A 50 -14.24 8.93 -11.75
CA ALA A 50 -13.29 8.42 -12.74
C ALA A 50 -13.14 6.91 -12.59
N ASN A 51 -12.86 6.21 -13.70
CA ASN A 51 -12.45 4.81 -13.66
C ASN A 51 -10.92 4.73 -13.73
N VAL A 52 -10.27 4.30 -12.65
CA VAL A 52 -8.81 4.14 -12.60
C VAL A 52 -8.45 2.77 -13.16
N THR A 53 -7.70 2.78 -14.26
CA THR A 53 -7.13 1.57 -14.85
C THR A 53 -5.86 1.15 -14.10
N ASP A 54 -5.78 -0.14 -13.75
CA ASP A 54 -4.61 -0.73 -13.09
C ASP A 54 -3.87 -1.62 -14.09
N PRO A 55 -2.76 -1.17 -14.69
CA PRO A 55 -2.04 -1.95 -15.70
C PRO A 55 -1.20 -3.08 -15.10
N PHE A 56 -1.15 -3.21 -13.76
CA PHE A 56 -0.25 -4.12 -13.06
C PHE A 56 -0.99 -5.34 -12.49
N HIS A 57 -2.05 -5.12 -11.70
CA HIS A 57 -2.69 -6.19 -10.92
C HIS A 57 -3.77 -6.91 -11.75
N GLY A 58 -3.37 -8.04 -12.33
CA GLY A 58 -4.16 -8.84 -13.28
C GLY A 58 -3.28 -9.55 -14.31
N LYS A 59 -2.01 -9.19 -14.38
CA LYS A 59 -1.00 -9.87 -15.19
C LYS A 59 -0.33 -10.99 -14.39
N LYS A 60 0.07 -12.05 -15.08
CA LYS A 60 0.96 -13.07 -14.51
C LYS A 60 2.38 -12.50 -14.48
N LEU A 61 2.84 -12.12 -13.29
CA LEU A 61 4.18 -11.61 -13.04
C LEU A 61 4.89 -12.55 -12.06
N ASP A 62 6.22 -12.60 -12.12
CA ASP A 62 7.01 -13.29 -11.10
C ASP A 62 6.79 -12.61 -9.74
N PRO A 63 6.60 -13.35 -8.62
CA PRO A 63 6.44 -12.75 -7.31
C PRO A 63 7.54 -11.76 -6.92
N LYS A 64 8.79 -11.98 -7.35
CA LYS A 64 9.93 -11.09 -7.07
C LYS A 64 9.80 -9.72 -7.75
N GLU A 65 8.95 -9.58 -8.77
CA GLU A 65 8.65 -8.27 -9.37
C GLU A 65 8.09 -7.28 -8.34
N MET A 66 7.50 -7.76 -7.24
CA MET A 66 7.04 -6.89 -6.15
C MET A 66 8.18 -6.07 -5.51
N PHE A 67 9.43 -6.53 -5.65
CA PHE A 67 10.62 -5.84 -5.12
C PHE A 67 11.19 -4.79 -6.09
N ARG A 68 10.69 -4.73 -7.33
CA ARG A 68 11.17 -3.83 -8.37
C ARG A 68 10.25 -2.62 -8.54
N THR A 69 10.79 -1.55 -9.11
CA THR A 69 10.01 -0.35 -9.45
C THR A 69 9.13 -0.65 -10.67
N PRO A 70 7.84 -0.22 -10.71
CA PRO A 70 7.15 0.60 -9.71
C PRO A 70 6.46 -0.17 -8.58
N CYS A 71 6.43 -1.50 -8.63
CA CYS A 71 5.69 -2.37 -7.70
C CYS A 71 6.07 -2.17 -6.23
N ARG A 72 7.38 -2.03 -5.95
CA ARG A 72 7.92 -1.88 -4.59
C ARG A 72 7.34 -0.72 -3.80
N LYS A 73 6.94 0.36 -4.47
CA LYS A 73 6.37 1.58 -3.85
C LYS A 73 5.10 1.33 -3.04
N CYS A 74 4.38 0.26 -3.38
CA CYS A 74 3.14 -0.12 -2.71
C CYS A 74 3.28 -1.42 -1.93
N HIS A 75 4.13 -2.35 -2.37
CA HIS A 75 4.26 -3.68 -1.78
C HIS A 75 5.31 -3.79 -0.68
N VAL A 76 6.47 -3.12 -0.78
CA VAL A 76 7.60 -3.36 0.17
C VAL A 76 8.37 -2.12 0.62
N ASP A 77 8.14 -0.94 0.04
CA ASP A 77 8.90 0.25 0.44
C ASP A 77 8.47 0.82 1.79
N ARG A 78 7.31 0.44 2.30
CA ARG A 78 6.84 0.94 3.61
C ARG A 78 7.66 0.37 4.75
N GLY A 79 8.18 -0.85 4.63
CA GLY A 79 9.03 -1.49 5.63
C GLY A 79 10.52 -1.18 5.47
N ARG A 80 10.93 -0.38 4.48
CA ARG A 80 12.33 -0.01 4.30
C ARG A 80 12.88 0.64 5.58
N GLY A 81 13.98 0.08 6.10
CA GLY A 81 14.61 0.53 7.34
C GLY A 81 13.85 0.19 8.63
N ARG A 82 12.71 -0.51 8.55
CA ARG A 82 11.93 -0.93 9.72
C ARG A 82 12.35 -2.31 10.20
N PHE A 83 12.02 -2.61 11.46
CA PHE A 83 12.35 -3.85 12.16
C PHE A 83 11.11 -4.41 12.87
N GLY A 84 11.16 -5.71 13.19
CA GLY A 84 10.17 -6.41 14.02
C GLY A 84 8.72 -6.13 13.63
N ALA A 85 7.94 -5.63 14.58
CA ALA A 85 6.52 -5.36 14.42
C ALA A 85 6.23 -4.32 13.33
N ASP A 86 7.06 -3.28 13.22
CA ASP A 86 6.86 -2.19 12.27
C ASP A 86 7.15 -2.61 10.84
N LEU A 87 8.10 -3.53 10.66
CA LEU A 87 8.34 -4.20 9.38
C LEU A 87 7.17 -5.11 9.01
N PHE A 88 6.73 -5.96 9.95
CA PHE A 88 5.62 -6.89 9.70
C PHE A 88 4.33 -6.16 9.31
N ARG A 89 3.98 -5.10 10.04
CA ARG A 89 2.78 -4.28 9.76
C ARG A 89 2.89 -3.48 8.47
N ALA A 90 4.10 -3.11 8.05
CA ALA A 90 4.28 -2.32 6.85
C ALA A 90 4.09 -3.14 5.57
N ASP A 91 4.70 -4.34 5.52
CA ASP A 91 4.84 -5.09 4.26
C ASP A 91 4.29 -6.52 4.32
N CYS A 92 4.26 -7.18 5.49
CA CYS A 92 3.86 -8.58 5.60
C CYS A 92 2.35 -8.75 5.86
N ILE A 93 1.75 -7.83 6.62
CA ILE A 93 0.38 -7.96 7.13
C ILE A 93 -0.66 -7.99 6.01
N MET A 94 -0.39 -7.40 4.85
CA MET A 94 -1.34 -7.38 3.74
C MET A 94 -1.70 -8.77 3.22
N CYS A 95 -0.77 -9.73 3.34
CA CYS A 95 -1.02 -11.14 3.03
C CYS A 95 -1.30 -11.99 4.28
N HIS A 96 -0.65 -11.66 5.41
CA HIS A 96 -0.74 -12.42 6.66
C HIS A 96 -1.82 -11.93 7.64
N MET A 97 -2.76 -11.08 7.20
CA MET A 97 -3.95 -10.75 7.97
C MET A 97 -4.93 -11.94 7.96
N ARG A 98 -5.72 -12.08 9.03
CA ARG A 98 -6.76 -13.12 9.12
C ARG A 98 -7.72 -13.02 7.92
N GLY A 99 -8.00 -14.16 7.29
CA GLY A 99 -8.88 -14.25 6.11
C GLY A 99 -8.22 -13.83 4.79
N LYS A 100 -6.90 -13.72 4.76
CA LYS A 100 -6.12 -13.49 3.53
C LYS A 100 -5.37 -14.74 3.09
N ASN A 101 -4.57 -14.58 2.04
CA ASN A 101 -3.96 -15.67 1.27
C ASN A 101 -2.76 -16.32 1.95
N ALA A 102 -2.37 -15.88 3.16
CA ALA A 102 -1.24 -16.44 3.90
C ALA A 102 -1.61 -16.69 5.37
N ALA A 103 -0.84 -17.57 6.02
CA ALA A 103 -1.07 -17.95 7.41
C ALA A 103 -1.02 -16.74 8.35
N PRO A 104 -2.01 -16.51 9.22
CA PRO A 104 -2.05 -15.35 10.09
C PRO A 104 -0.97 -15.42 11.19
N LEU A 105 -0.65 -14.27 11.78
CA LEU A 105 0.41 -14.15 12.81
C LEU A 105 0.32 -15.20 13.93
N GLY A 106 -0.90 -15.53 14.40
CA GLY A 106 -1.11 -16.56 15.41
C GLY A 106 -0.73 -17.97 14.97
N ALA A 107 -0.89 -18.31 13.69
CA ALA A 107 -0.45 -19.58 13.11
C ALA A 107 1.08 -19.56 12.88
N LEU A 108 1.61 -18.44 12.39
CA LEU A 108 3.06 -18.28 12.21
C LEU A 108 3.82 -18.46 13.52
N ARG A 109 3.32 -17.92 14.64
CA ARG A 109 3.95 -18.04 15.96
C ARG A 109 4.19 -19.48 16.40
N LYS A 110 3.32 -20.41 15.96
CA LYS A 110 3.40 -21.85 16.28
C LYS A 110 4.43 -22.61 15.44
N LEU A 111 4.92 -22.02 14.34
CA LEU A 111 5.91 -22.68 13.49
C LEU A 111 7.29 -22.73 14.18
N PRO A 112 8.12 -23.75 13.86
CA PRO A 112 9.52 -23.79 14.22
C PRO A 112 10.25 -22.55 13.71
N ARG A 113 11.24 -22.06 14.48
CA ARG A 113 11.97 -20.83 14.14
C ARG A 113 12.68 -20.98 12.80
N GLU A 114 13.26 -22.14 12.56
CA GLU A 114 14.03 -22.51 11.37
C GLU A 114 13.13 -22.50 10.12
N ARG A 115 11.89 -23.02 10.26
CA ARG A 115 10.90 -23.00 9.18
C ARG A 115 10.45 -21.58 8.86
N LEU A 116 10.20 -20.74 9.86
CA LEU A 116 9.88 -19.33 9.65
C LEU A 116 11.03 -18.59 8.97
N GLN A 117 12.26 -18.82 9.43
CA GLN A 117 13.44 -18.20 8.87
C GLN A 117 13.63 -18.61 7.40
N ALA A 118 13.56 -19.90 7.09
CA ALA A 118 13.64 -20.38 5.71
C ALA A 118 12.55 -19.77 4.82
N ALA A 119 11.30 -19.70 5.31
CA ALA A 119 10.19 -19.11 4.56
C ALA A 119 10.41 -17.61 4.29
N VAL A 120 10.90 -16.84 5.26
CA VAL A 120 11.19 -15.41 5.07
C VAL A 120 12.40 -15.21 4.15
N GLU A 121 13.47 -15.98 4.33
CA GLU A 121 14.71 -15.80 3.58
C GLU A 121 14.59 -16.25 2.13
N LYS A 122 14.01 -17.44 1.91
CA LYS A 122 14.02 -18.14 0.62
C LYS A 122 12.64 -18.15 -0.07
N GLY A 123 11.58 -17.76 0.65
CA GLY A 123 10.21 -17.86 0.17
C GLY A 123 9.61 -19.23 0.45
N VAL A 124 8.39 -19.44 -0.03
CA VAL A 124 7.68 -20.72 0.10
C VAL A 124 7.44 -21.30 -1.29
N PRO A 125 8.13 -22.40 -1.66
CA PRO A 125 7.95 -23.06 -2.97
C PRO A 125 6.49 -23.39 -3.25
N GLY A 126 6.08 -23.23 -4.51
CA GLY A 126 4.68 -23.46 -4.93
C GLY A 126 3.69 -22.38 -4.50
N THR A 127 4.16 -21.24 -3.98
CA THR A 127 3.31 -20.12 -3.56
C THR A 127 3.79 -18.79 -4.14
N VAL A 128 3.00 -17.74 -3.91
CA VAL A 128 3.36 -16.35 -4.28
C VAL A 128 4.26 -15.65 -3.26
N MET A 129 4.74 -16.34 -2.21
CA MET A 129 5.62 -15.75 -1.20
C MET A 129 7.09 -15.86 -1.66
N PRO A 130 7.73 -14.77 -2.14
CA PRO A 130 9.13 -14.80 -2.54
C PRO A 130 10.06 -14.82 -1.31
N GLY A 131 11.35 -15.07 -1.56
CA GLY A 131 12.40 -14.84 -0.56
C GLY A 131 12.65 -13.35 -0.36
N PHE A 132 12.50 -12.88 0.87
CA PHE A 132 12.69 -11.48 1.25
C PHE A 132 14.13 -11.16 1.64
N SER A 133 15.00 -12.16 1.84
CA SER A 133 16.42 -11.92 2.10
C SER A 133 17.08 -11.26 0.89
N TRP A 134 17.97 -10.30 1.15
CA TRP A 134 18.82 -9.69 0.13
C TRP A 134 19.63 -10.71 -0.68
N LYS A 135 20.01 -11.84 -0.05
CA LYS A 135 20.72 -12.95 -0.72
C LYS A 135 19.84 -13.69 -1.74
N ALA A 136 18.51 -13.62 -1.59
CA ALA A 136 17.54 -14.22 -2.50
C ALA A 136 16.97 -13.21 -3.52
N GLY A 137 17.49 -11.98 -3.54
CA GLY A 137 17.00 -10.87 -4.37
C GLY A 137 15.89 -10.04 -3.72
N GLY A 138 15.59 -10.28 -2.43
CA GLY A 138 14.62 -9.51 -1.65
C GLY A 138 15.18 -8.24 -1.02
N PRO A 139 14.35 -7.43 -0.33
CA PRO A 139 14.77 -6.12 0.18
C PRO A 139 15.36 -6.15 1.60
N LEU A 140 15.31 -7.27 2.32
CA LEU A 140 15.61 -7.31 3.75
C LEU A 140 17.05 -7.73 4.04
N THR A 141 17.69 -7.01 4.96
CA THR A 141 18.99 -7.39 5.52
C THR A 141 18.85 -8.56 6.50
N ASP A 142 19.97 -9.23 6.82
CA ASP A 142 19.98 -10.32 7.81
C ASP A 142 19.49 -9.85 9.20
N SER A 143 19.76 -8.59 9.59
CA SER A 143 19.27 -8.03 10.86
C SER A 143 17.77 -7.79 10.85
N GLN A 144 17.22 -7.30 9.74
CA GLN A 144 15.78 -7.13 9.59
C GLN A 144 15.04 -8.47 9.62
N VAL A 145 15.56 -9.48 8.92
CA VAL A 145 15.01 -10.86 8.98
C VAL A 145 15.02 -11.37 10.42
N ARG A 146 16.15 -11.30 11.14
CA ARG A 146 16.22 -11.73 12.54
C ARG A 146 15.19 -11.01 13.42
N SER A 147 15.06 -9.69 13.28
CA SER A 147 14.09 -8.91 14.05
C SER A 147 12.64 -9.32 13.78
N LEU A 148 12.33 -9.64 12.51
CA LEU A 148 11.00 -10.07 12.09
C LEU A 148 10.64 -11.43 12.71
N ILE A 149 11.59 -12.37 12.69
CA ILE A 149 11.41 -13.70 13.30
C ILE A 149 11.20 -13.58 14.80
N THR A 150 12.01 -12.76 15.49
CA THR A 150 11.85 -12.49 16.93
C THR A 150 10.45 -11.97 17.25
N TYR A 151 9.98 -10.95 16.51
CA TYR A 151 8.62 -10.42 16.66
C TYR A 151 7.52 -11.47 16.43
N ILE A 152 7.60 -12.26 15.35
CA ILE A 152 6.58 -13.28 15.04
C ILE A 152 6.50 -14.32 16.18
N LYS A 153 7.65 -14.72 16.74
CA LYS A 153 7.72 -15.64 17.88
C LYS A 153 7.21 -15.04 19.19
N GLY A 154 6.92 -13.73 19.24
CA GLY A 154 6.45 -13.04 20.44
C GLY A 154 7.54 -12.85 21.48
N ARG A 155 8.78 -12.67 21.03
CA ARG A 155 9.95 -12.34 21.87
C ARG A 155 10.43 -10.93 21.57
#